data_AF-A0A2J8P748-F1
#
_entry.id   AF-A0A2J8P748-F1
#
_cell.length_a   1.000
_cell.length_b   1.000
_cell.length_c   1.000
_cell.angle_alpha   90.00
_cell.angle_beta   90.00
_cell.angle_gamma   90.00
#
_symmetry.space_group_name_H-M   'P 1'
#
loop_
_entity.id
_entity.type
_entity.pdbx_description
1 polymer ?
#
loop_
_entity_poly.entity_id
_entity_poly.type
_entity_poly.pdbx_seq_one_letter_code
_entity_poly.pdbx_strand_id
1 'polypeptide(L)'
;RNANGRSPNNSDKTFLSKFSSQEITLVKPRFYIESISFLKDKTTVELFFLNAKACVHKGQIEVDSETIFKLAAFILQEAKGDYTSDENARKDLKTLPAFPTKTLQEHPSLAYCEDRVIEHYLKIKGLTRGQAVVQYMKIVEALPTYGVHYYAVKDKQGLPWWLGISYKGIGQYDIQDKVKPRK
;
A
#
# COMPACT_ATOMS: atom_id res chain seq x y z
N ARG A 1 4.06 45.52 -4.98
CA ARG A 1 4.52 44.74 -3.81
C ARG A 1 3.78 43.40 -3.86
N ASN A 2 4.45 42.37 -4.38
CA ASN A 2 3.88 41.06 -4.67
C ASN A 2 4.01 40.13 -3.45
N ALA A 3 2.96 39.38 -3.15
CA ALA A 3 3.05 38.09 -2.47
C ALA A 3 2.02 37.16 -3.12
N ASN A 4 2.51 36.33 -4.04
CA ASN A 4 1.74 35.38 -4.84
C ASN A 4 1.21 34.24 -3.98
N GLY A 5 -0.10 34.20 -3.75
CA GLY A 5 -0.82 32.98 -3.41
C GLY A 5 -0.91 32.07 -4.64
N ARG A 6 -0.05 31.06 -4.74
CA ARG A 6 -0.20 30.00 -5.74
C ARG A 6 -1.35 29.09 -5.35
N SER A 7 -2.50 29.33 -5.96
CA SER A 7 -3.61 28.38 -6.04
C SER A 7 -3.10 27.06 -6.64
N PRO A 8 -3.55 25.88 -6.16
CA PRO A 8 -3.18 24.61 -6.78
C PRO A 8 -3.63 24.62 -8.24
N ASN A 9 -2.72 24.26 -9.15
CA ASN A 9 -2.94 24.31 -10.59
C ASN A 9 -4.25 23.58 -10.98
N ASN A 10 -5.03 24.24 -11.84
CA ASN A 10 -6.30 23.72 -12.37
C ASN A 10 -6.13 22.37 -13.10
N SER A 11 -4.91 22.04 -13.54
CA SER A 11 -4.55 20.74 -14.12
C SER A 11 -4.74 19.57 -13.15
N ASP A 12 -4.42 19.73 -11.86
CA ASP A 12 -4.47 18.62 -10.88
C ASP A 12 -5.90 18.31 -10.44
N LYS A 13 -6.75 19.36 -10.37
CA LYS A 13 -8.19 19.21 -10.11
C LYS A 13 -8.91 18.58 -11.31
N THR A 14 -8.48 18.93 -12.53
CA THR A 14 -9.03 18.33 -13.77
C THR A 14 -8.53 16.90 -13.98
N PHE A 15 -7.33 16.58 -13.49
CA PHE A 15 -6.81 15.22 -13.44
C PHE A 15 -7.73 14.40 -12.52
N LEU A 16 -7.83 14.76 -11.23
CA LEU A 16 -8.66 14.06 -10.23
C LEU A 16 -10.15 13.99 -10.58
N SER A 17 -10.72 15.03 -11.21
CA SER A 17 -12.14 15.00 -11.63
C SER A 17 -12.39 14.05 -12.81
N LYS A 18 -11.39 13.83 -13.69
CA LYS A 18 -11.47 12.79 -14.72
C LYS A 18 -11.37 11.36 -14.16
N PHE A 19 -10.75 11.17 -12.99
CA PHE A 19 -10.72 9.85 -12.31
C PHE A 19 -12.03 9.48 -11.61
N SER A 20 -12.95 10.43 -11.43
CA SER A 20 -14.21 10.22 -10.71
C SER A 20 -15.35 9.68 -11.58
N SER A 21 -15.25 9.72 -12.91
CA SER A 21 -16.40 9.47 -13.80
C SER A 21 -16.12 8.57 -15.01
N GLN A 22 -15.05 7.77 -14.97
CA GLN A 22 -14.97 6.58 -15.82
C GLN A 22 -14.80 5.38 -14.91
N GLU A 23 -15.46 4.26 -15.22
CA GLU A 23 -15.13 2.97 -14.63
C GLU A 23 -13.67 2.66 -14.98
N ILE A 24 -12.75 3.07 -14.11
CA ILE A 24 -11.34 2.74 -14.24
C ILE A 24 -11.24 1.26 -13.94
N THR A 25 -11.27 0.47 -15.01
CA THR A 25 -10.71 -0.87 -14.98
C THR A 25 -9.21 -0.70 -14.74
N LEU A 26 -8.81 -0.59 -13.46
CA LEU A 26 -7.42 -0.70 -13.09
C LEU A 26 -6.95 -2.03 -13.65
N VAL A 27 -6.10 -1.99 -14.67
CA VAL A 27 -5.45 -3.18 -15.21
C VAL A 27 -4.60 -3.71 -14.07
N LYS A 28 -5.18 -4.60 -13.28
CA LYS A 28 -4.50 -5.27 -12.18
C LYS A 28 -3.33 -6.01 -12.82
N PRO A 29 -2.07 -5.73 -12.43
CA PRO A 29 -0.97 -6.55 -12.87
C PRO A 29 -1.30 -8.01 -12.49
N ARG A 30 -1.55 -8.84 -13.51
CA ARG A 30 -1.85 -10.27 -13.33
C ARG A 30 -0.59 -11.07 -13.02
N PHE A 31 0.58 -10.48 -13.24
CA PHE A 31 1.88 -11.06 -13.02
C PHE A 31 2.68 -10.14 -12.11
N TYR A 32 3.03 -10.65 -10.94
CA TYR A 32 3.94 -9.99 -10.02
C TYR A 32 5.37 -10.31 -10.42
N ILE A 33 6.22 -9.29 -10.46
CA ILE A 33 7.64 -9.41 -10.81
C ILE A 33 8.41 -9.69 -9.51
N GLU A 34 9.46 -10.50 -9.61
CA GLU A 34 10.30 -10.93 -8.48
C GLU A 34 10.92 -9.75 -7.72
N SER A 35 11.26 -8.66 -8.42
CA SER A 35 11.63 -7.39 -7.80
C SER A 35 11.21 -6.22 -8.68
N ILE A 36 10.78 -5.13 -8.04
CA ILE A 36 10.57 -3.85 -8.73
C ILE A 36 11.85 -3.27 -9.35
N SER A 37 13.03 -3.74 -8.91
CA SER A 37 14.33 -3.31 -9.45
C SER A 37 14.52 -3.68 -10.93
N PHE A 38 13.77 -4.66 -11.44
CA PHE A 38 13.79 -5.04 -12.85
C PHE A 38 12.95 -4.13 -13.75
N LEU A 39 12.14 -3.24 -13.16
CA LEU A 39 11.31 -2.30 -13.90
C LEU A 39 12.17 -1.11 -14.37
N LYS A 40 12.38 -1.02 -15.69
CA LYS A 40 13.11 0.10 -16.31
C LYS A 40 12.26 1.36 -16.46
N ASP A 41 10.94 1.21 -16.52
CA ASP A 41 10.01 2.29 -16.77
C ASP A 41 9.37 2.81 -15.48
N LYS A 42 9.45 4.13 -15.28
CA LYS A 42 8.94 4.81 -14.09
C LYS A 42 7.42 4.69 -13.97
N THR A 43 6.69 4.77 -15.09
CA THR A 43 5.23 4.65 -15.09
C THR A 43 4.79 3.27 -14.63
N THR A 44 5.53 2.23 -15.00
CA THR A 44 5.28 0.86 -14.54
C THR A 44 5.51 0.71 -13.03
N VAL A 45 6.60 1.28 -12.48
CA VAL A 45 6.84 1.27 -11.02
C VAL A 45 5.70 1.94 -10.26
N GLU A 46 5.22 3.09 -10.75
CA GLU A 46 4.08 3.80 -10.14
C GLU A 46 2.80 2.95 -10.18
N LEU A 47 2.54 2.22 -11.27
CA LEU A 47 1.40 1.31 -11.35
C LEU A 47 1.48 0.16 -10.32
N PHE A 48 2.66 -0.45 -10.17
CA PHE A 48 2.88 -1.50 -9.17
C PHE A 48 2.69 -0.97 -7.75
N PHE A 49 3.17 0.24 -7.47
CA PHE A 49 2.95 0.92 -6.19
C PHE A 49 1.48 1.17 -5.90
N LEU A 50 0.72 1.70 -6.86
CA LEU A 50 -0.71 1.93 -6.69
C LEU A 50 -1.48 0.63 -6.44
N ASN A 51 -1.13 -0.45 -7.16
CA ASN A 51 -1.72 -1.77 -6.94
C ASN A 51 -1.37 -2.33 -5.55
N ALA A 52 -0.10 -2.25 -5.15
CA ALA A 52 0.35 -2.69 -3.83
C ALA A 52 -0.36 -1.94 -2.70
N LYS A 53 -0.47 -0.61 -2.80
CA LYS A 53 -1.20 0.24 -1.86
C LYS A 53 -2.66 -0.17 -1.72
N ALA A 54 -3.34 -0.43 -2.84
CA ALA A 54 -4.71 -0.91 -2.83
C ALA A 54 -4.84 -2.32 -2.20
N CYS A 55 -3.90 -3.22 -2.46
CA CYS A 55 -3.90 -4.56 -1.87
C CYS A 55 -3.66 -4.55 -0.36
N VAL A 56 -2.73 -3.72 0.13
CA VAL A 56 -2.50 -3.53 1.58
C VAL A 56 -3.75 -2.96 2.24
N HIS A 57 -4.31 -1.87 1.70
CA HIS A 57 -5.52 -1.25 2.26
C HIS A 57 -6.73 -2.20 2.31
N LYS A 58 -6.89 -3.06 1.30
CA LYS A 58 -7.95 -4.10 1.25
C LYS A 58 -7.65 -5.31 2.14
N GLY A 59 -6.49 -5.38 2.79
CA GLY A 59 -6.06 -6.52 3.60
C GLY A 59 -5.81 -7.80 2.80
N GLN A 60 -5.48 -7.67 1.51
CA GLN A 60 -5.14 -8.81 0.64
C GLN A 60 -3.69 -9.26 0.84
N ILE A 61 -2.82 -8.32 1.22
CA ILE A 61 -1.45 -8.59 1.65
C ILE A 61 -1.49 -8.54 3.18
N GLU A 62 -1.09 -9.62 3.83
CA GLU A 62 -0.95 -9.68 5.27
C GLU A 62 0.34 -8.99 5.69
N VAL A 63 0.19 -8.00 6.56
CA VAL A 63 1.26 -7.12 7.03
C VAL A 63 1.08 -6.94 8.52
N ASP A 64 2.19 -6.95 9.27
CA ASP A 64 2.15 -6.61 10.69
C ASP A 64 1.89 -5.11 10.90
N SER A 65 1.39 -4.77 12.08
CA SER A 65 1.00 -3.40 12.41
C SER A 65 2.15 -2.39 12.32
N GLU A 66 3.35 -2.76 12.76
CA GLU A 66 4.52 -1.88 12.76
C GLU A 66 4.96 -1.56 11.33
N THR A 67 4.92 -2.55 10.44
CA THR A 67 5.18 -2.36 9.02
C THR A 67 4.10 -1.51 8.36
N ILE A 68 2.83 -1.64 8.74
CA ILE A 68 1.75 -0.77 8.23
C ILE A 68 2.00 0.69 8.59
N PHE A 69 2.47 1.00 9.79
CA PHE A 69 2.79 2.37 10.17
C PHE A 69 3.92 2.96 9.32
N LYS A 70 4.95 2.16 9.01
CA LYS A 70 6.02 2.56 8.08
C LYS A 70 5.49 2.80 6.66
N LEU A 71 4.64 1.90 6.16
CA LEU A 71 4.03 2.03 4.83
C LEU A 71 3.15 3.29 4.74
N ALA A 72 2.38 3.60 5.78
CA ALA A 72 1.59 4.82 5.87
C ALA A 72 2.45 6.09 5.86
N ALA A 73 3.61 6.06 6.53
CA ALA A 73 4.57 7.18 6.49
C ALA A 73 5.09 7.43 5.06
N PHE A 74 5.43 6.37 4.31
CA PHE A 74 5.83 6.50 2.90
C PHE A 74 4.69 7.02 2.02
N ILE A 75 3.43 6.66 2.30
CA ILE A 75 2.27 7.21 1.59
C ILE A 75 2.14 8.72 1.84
N LEU A 76 2.36 9.19 3.07
CA LEU A 76 2.39 10.62 3.37
C LEU A 76 3.52 11.34 2.63
N GLN A 77 4.74 10.80 2.68
CA GLN A 77 5.89 11.37 2.00
C GLN A 77 5.69 11.44 0.49
N GLU A 78 5.08 10.41 -0.11
CA GLU A 78 4.75 10.36 -1.54
C GLU A 78 3.68 11.41 -1.93
N ALA A 79 2.65 11.59 -1.09
CA ALA A 79 1.51 12.45 -1.40
C ALA A 79 1.70 13.93 -1.01
N LYS A 80 2.45 14.21 0.06
CA LYS A 80 2.53 15.54 0.70
C LYS A 80 3.96 16.08 0.80
N GLY A 81 4.97 15.24 0.59
CA GLY A 81 6.37 15.63 0.69
C GLY A 81 6.88 15.55 2.13
N ASP A 82 7.73 16.49 2.54
CA ASP A 82 8.33 16.47 3.87
C ASP A 82 7.35 16.85 4.97
N TYR A 83 7.55 16.24 6.14
CA TYR A 83 6.81 16.57 7.36
C TYR A 83 6.89 18.07 7.71
N THR A 84 5.72 18.66 8.04
CA THR A 84 5.61 20.06 8.48
C THR A 84 5.14 20.20 9.93
N SER A 85 4.08 19.48 10.31
CA SER A 85 3.49 19.50 11.66
C SER A 85 2.61 18.28 11.89
N ASP A 86 2.40 17.92 13.16
CA ASP A 86 1.55 16.79 13.57
C ASP A 86 0.10 17.01 13.14
N GLU A 87 -0.43 18.23 13.27
CA GLU A 87 -1.81 18.54 12.88
C GLU A 87 -2.06 18.30 11.40
N ASN A 88 -1.11 18.71 10.55
CA ASN A 88 -1.19 18.50 9.10
C ASN A 88 -1.06 17.01 8.77
N ALA A 89 -0.12 16.30 9.38
CA ALA A 89 0.07 14.87 9.18
C ALA A 89 -1.18 14.06 9.57
N ARG A 90 -1.76 14.33 10.74
CA ARG A 90 -3.02 13.69 11.19
C ARG A 90 -4.18 14.01 10.25
N LYS A 91 -4.30 15.26 9.80
CA LYS A 91 -5.34 15.65 8.85
C LYS A 91 -5.20 14.92 7.52
N ASP A 92 -3.98 14.81 6.99
CA ASP A 92 -3.71 14.14 5.73
C ASP A 92 -3.94 12.63 5.84
N LEU A 93 -3.56 11.99 6.96
CA LEU A 93 -3.82 10.56 7.22
C LEU A 93 -5.30 10.20 7.16
N LYS A 94 -6.19 11.09 7.61
CA LYS A 94 -7.64 10.89 7.54
C LYS A 94 -8.19 10.91 6.12
N THR A 95 -7.48 11.52 5.18
CA THR A 95 -7.89 11.62 3.77
C THR A 95 -7.29 10.53 2.89
N LEU A 96 -6.21 9.90 3.34
CA LEU A 96 -5.46 8.92 2.57
C LEU A 96 -5.87 7.49 2.96
N PRO A 97 -5.89 6.54 2.02
CA PRO A 97 -6.13 5.12 2.31
C PRO A 97 -4.88 4.48 2.94
N ALA A 98 -4.49 4.94 4.13
CA ALA A 98 -3.23 4.59 4.79
C ALA A 98 -3.34 3.31 5.63
N PHE A 99 -4.51 3.03 6.22
CA PHE A 99 -4.70 1.92 7.15
C PHE A 99 -5.69 0.88 6.61
N PRO A 100 -5.37 -0.42 6.69
CA PRO A 100 -6.36 -1.48 6.52
C PRO A 100 -7.36 -1.48 7.67
N THR A 101 -8.61 -1.89 7.39
CA THR A 101 -9.67 -1.96 8.41
C THR A 101 -9.29 -2.84 9.61
N LYS A 102 -8.54 -3.93 9.39
CA LYS A 102 -8.06 -4.83 10.45
C LYS A 102 -7.16 -4.11 11.45
N THR A 103 -6.20 -3.33 10.97
CA THR A 103 -5.25 -2.61 11.83
C THR A 103 -5.95 -1.59 12.72
N LEU A 104 -7.01 -0.95 12.22
CA LEU A 104 -7.80 -0.02 13.04
C LEU A 104 -8.60 -0.74 14.15
N GLN A 105 -8.85 -2.03 14.03
CA GLN A 105 -9.55 -2.85 15.04
C GLN A 105 -8.61 -3.45 16.08
N GLU A 106 -7.33 -3.68 15.72
CA GLU A 106 -6.33 -4.31 16.59
C GLU A 106 -5.70 -3.34 17.60
N HIS A 107 -5.80 -2.03 17.37
CA HIS A 107 -5.15 -1.01 18.20
C HIS A 107 -6.13 -0.22 19.07
N PRO A 108 -5.67 0.27 20.24
CA PRO A 108 -6.55 0.93 21.21
C PRO A 108 -7.19 2.23 20.71
N SER A 109 -6.58 2.95 19.76
CA SER A 109 -7.17 4.14 19.15
C SER A 109 -6.55 4.49 17.80
N LEU A 110 -7.28 5.24 16.96
CA LEU A 110 -6.74 5.83 15.72
C LEU A 110 -5.59 6.81 16.01
N ALA A 111 -5.68 7.56 17.11
CA ALA A 111 -4.64 8.50 17.52
C ALA A 111 -3.30 7.79 17.78
N TYR A 112 -3.32 6.62 18.42
CA TYR A 112 -2.12 5.81 18.60
C TYR A 112 -1.48 5.42 17.26
N CYS A 113 -2.29 4.98 16.29
CA CYS A 113 -1.81 4.66 14.94
C CYS A 113 -1.23 5.90 14.24
N GLU A 114 -1.89 7.05 14.34
CA GLU A 114 -1.42 8.32 13.77
C GLU A 114 -0.07 8.73 14.36
N ASP A 115 0.10 8.64 15.68
CA ASP A 115 1.34 8.99 16.37
C ASP A 115 2.50 8.08 15.91
N ARG A 116 2.26 6.78 15.79
CA ARG A 116 3.25 5.82 15.24
C ARG A 116 3.65 6.14 13.81
N VAL A 117 2.69 6.55 12.98
CA VAL A 117 3.00 6.95 11.60
C VAL A 117 3.86 8.22 11.58
N ILE A 118 3.54 9.20 12.43
CA ILE A 118 4.30 10.46 12.55
C ILE A 118 5.75 10.18 12.98
N GLU A 119 5.97 9.29 13.95
CA GLU A 119 7.30 8.86 14.38
C GLU A 119 8.16 8.35 13.21
N HIS A 120 7.55 7.59 12.28
CA HIS A 120 8.23 7.11 11.08
C HIS A 120 8.36 8.20 10.00
N TYR A 121 7.35 9.05 9.84
CA TYR A 121 7.33 10.13 8.85
C TYR A 121 8.45 11.15 9.10
N LEU A 122 8.73 11.46 10.37
CA LEU A 122 9.86 12.31 10.77
C LEU A 122 11.22 11.75 10.34
N LYS A 123 11.39 10.42 10.37
CA LYS A 123 12.65 9.74 10.04
C LYS A 123 12.96 9.70 8.55
N ILE A 124 11.94 9.85 7.70
CA ILE A 124 12.07 9.74 6.24
C ILE A 124 12.06 11.10 5.53
N LYS A 125 12.21 12.19 6.29
CA LYS A 125 12.33 13.55 5.76
C LYS A 125 13.47 13.66 4.75
N GLY A 126 13.23 14.39 3.66
CA GLY A 126 14.18 14.59 2.56
C GLY A 126 14.12 13.51 1.48
N LEU A 127 13.29 12.47 1.65
CA LEU A 127 13.05 11.53 0.56
C LEU A 127 12.22 12.18 -0.55
N THR A 128 12.68 12.04 -1.78
CA THR A 128 11.88 12.41 -2.95
C THR A 128 10.68 11.48 -3.09
N ARG A 129 9.64 11.94 -3.80
CA ARG A 129 8.46 11.12 -4.14
C ARG A 129 8.84 9.76 -4.73
N GLY A 130 9.79 9.74 -5.67
CA GLY A 130 10.26 8.49 -6.29
C GLY A 130 10.97 7.55 -5.30
N GLN A 131 11.79 8.10 -4.40
CA GLN A 131 12.43 7.30 -3.36
C GLN A 131 11.41 6.74 -2.36
N ALA A 132 10.39 7.50 -1.96
CA ALA A 132 9.32 7.02 -1.11
C ALA A 132 8.57 5.83 -1.75
N VAL A 133 8.23 5.93 -3.04
CA VAL A 133 7.62 4.85 -3.82
C VAL A 133 8.50 3.59 -3.84
N VAL A 134 9.80 3.75 -4.13
CA VAL A 134 10.74 2.62 -4.19
C VAL A 134 10.89 1.95 -2.82
N GLN A 135 11.02 2.73 -1.74
CA GLN A 135 11.15 2.18 -0.38
C GLN A 135 9.86 1.47 0.07
N TYR A 136 8.69 2.03 -0.25
CA TYR A 136 7.41 1.36 -0.02
C TYR A 136 7.38 -0.01 -0.70
N MET A 137 7.73 -0.06 -1.99
CA MET A 137 7.71 -1.29 -2.75
C MET A 137 8.73 -2.32 -2.26
N LYS A 138 9.91 -1.90 -1.80
CA LYS A 138 10.91 -2.79 -1.19
C LYS A 138 10.41 -3.50 0.06
N ILE A 139 9.62 -2.79 0.88
CA ILE A 139 9.00 -3.40 2.06
C ILE A 139 7.91 -4.39 1.63
N VAL A 140 7.05 -3.98 0.70
CA VAL A 140 5.93 -4.83 0.27
C VAL A 140 6.39 -6.08 -0.49
N GLU A 141 7.42 -5.98 -1.34
CA GLU A 141 7.94 -7.13 -2.09
C GLU A 141 8.58 -8.20 -1.19
N ALA A 142 9.04 -7.81 0.01
CA ALA A 142 9.61 -8.72 1.01
C ALA A 142 8.54 -9.49 1.80
N LEU A 143 7.25 -9.12 1.69
CA LEU A 143 6.18 -9.76 2.43
C LEU A 143 5.81 -11.13 1.83
N PRO A 144 5.59 -12.18 2.65
CA PRO A 144 5.32 -13.54 2.15
C PRO A 144 4.05 -13.64 1.28
N THR A 145 3.06 -12.80 1.56
CA THR A 145 1.76 -12.80 0.88
C THR A 145 1.74 -11.91 -0.37
N TYR A 146 2.83 -11.18 -0.64
CA TYR A 146 2.94 -10.35 -1.84
C TYR A 146 3.02 -11.21 -3.09
N GLY A 147 2.19 -10.84 -4.08
CA GLY A 147 2.11 -11.54 -5.35
C GLY A 147 1.51 -12.94 -5.30
N VAL A 148 0.88 -13.31 -4.18
CA VAL A 148 0.14 -14.56 -4.04
C VAL A 148 -1.36 -14.31 -4.25
N HIS A 149 -1.95 -15.04 -5.19
CA HIS A 149 -3.39 -15.06 -5.41
C HIS A 149 -3.99 -16.26 -4.69
N TYR A 150 -4.81 -16.00 -3.67
CA TYR A 150 -5.48 -17.05 -2.89
C TYR A 150 -6.87 -17.37 -3.44
N TYR A 151 -7.13 -18.66 -3.66
CA TYR A 151 -8.41 -19.20 -4.06
C TYR A 151 -8.92 -20.15 -2.98
N ALA A 152 -10.16 -19.96 -2.54
CA ALA A 152 -10.79 -20.88 -1.60
C ALA A 152 -11.14 -22.18 -2.34
N VAL A 153 -10.60 -23.30 -1.88
CA VAL A 153 -10.81 -24.62 -2.46
C VAL A 153 -11.21 -25.61 -1.37
N LYS A 154 -11.76 -26.76 -1.75
CA LYS A 154 -12.07 -27.87 -0.86
C LYS A 154 -11.36 -29.12 -1.34
N ASP A 155 -10.86 -29.95 -0.42
CA ASP A 155 -10.32 -31.25 -0.77
C ASP A 155 -11.42 -32.29 -1.06
N LYS A 156 -11.03 -33.53 -1.36
CA LYS A 156 -11.98 -34.63 -1.61
C LYS A 156 -12.85 -34.97 -0.39
N GLN A 157 -12.41 -34.63 0.82
CA GLN A 157 -13.13 -34.85 2.07
C GLN A 157 -14.00 -33.65 2.46
N GLY A 158 -13.98 -32.57 1.67
CA GLY A 158 -14.74 -31.34 1.89
C GLY A 158 -14.07 -30.33 2.82
N LEU A 159 -12.83 -30.60 3.29
CA LEU A 159 -12.10 -29.68 4.16
C LEU A 159 -11.68 -28.43 3.36
N PRO A 160 -11.99 -27.21 3.83
CA PRO A 160 -11.62 -25.99 3.13
C PRO A 160 -10.14 -25.63 3.34
N TRP A 161 -9.48 -25.21 2.28
CA TRP A 161 -8.09 -24.73 2.28
C TRP A 161 -7.91 -23.62 1.23
N TRP A 162 -6.79 -22.91 1.30
CA TRP A 162 -6.43 -21.88 0.32
C TRP A 162 -5.41 -22.42 -0.68
N LEU A 163 -5.67 -22.23 -1.96
CA LEU A 163 -4.71 -22.44 -3.04
C LEU A 163 -4.05 -21.09 -3.37
N GLY A 164 -2.77 -20.94 -3.08
CA GLY A 164 -1.99 -19.74 -3.39
C GLY A 164 -1.22 -19.93 -4.69
N ILE A 165 -1.43 -19.04 -5.67
CA ILE A 165 -0.71 -19.03 -6.95
C ILE A 165 0.18 -17.80 -7.01
N SER A 166 1.47 -17.98 -7.28
CA SER A 166 2.47 -16.89 -7.35
C SER A 166 3.51 -17.16 -8.45
N TYR A 167 4.43 -16.21 -8.67
CA TYR A 167 5.55 -16.42 -9.60
C TYR A 167 6.52 -17.53 -9.15
N LYS A 168 6.51 -17.88 -7.85
CA LYS A 168 7.31 -18.99 -7.29
C LYS A 168 6.68 -20.36 -7.53
N GLY A 169 5.42 -20.41 -7.98
CA GLY A 169 4.64 -21.62 -8.17
C GLY A 169 3.33 -21.63 -7.39
N ILE A 170 2.84 -22.83 -7.13
CA ILE A 170 1.55 -23.10 -6.46
C ILE A 170 1.82 -23.64 -5.06
N GLY A 171 1.14 -23.10 -4.05
CA GLY A 171 1.22 -23.54 -2.66
C GLY A 171 -0.17 -23.82 -2.08
N GLN A 172 -0.24 -24.79 -1.18
CA GLN A 172 -1.42 -25.09 -0.39
C GLN A 172 -1.30 -24.43 0.99
N TYR A 173 -2.37 -23.80 1.50
CA TYR A 173 -2.36 -23.04 2.74
C TYR A 173 -3.58 -23.41 3.60
N ASP A 174 -3.42 -23.32 4.91
CA ASP A 174 -4.50 -23.55 5.87
C ASP A 174 -5.54 -22.43 5.81
N ILE A 175 -6.82 -22.73 6.06
CA ILE A 175 -7.88 -21.70 6.02
C ILE A 175 -7.61 -20.55 7.01
N GLN A 176 -6.88 -20.84 8.09
CA GLN A 176 -6.49 -19.92 9.16
C GLN A 176 -5.09 -19.31 8.98
N ASP A 177 -4.25 -19.83 8.09
CA ASP A 177 -2.87 -19.36 7.88
C ASP A 177 -2.55 -19.26 6.37
N LYS A 178 -2.52 -18.01 5.87
CA LYS A 178 -2.14 -17.69 4.49
C LYS A 178 -0.66 -17.38 4.32
N VAL A 179 0.11 -17.31 5.40
CA VAL A 179 1.51 -16.91 5.41
C VAL A 179 2.40 -18.09 5.12
N LYS A 180 2.10 -19.26 5.69
CA LYS A 180 2.94 -20.46 5.57
C LYS A 180 2.24 -21.55 4.75
N PRO A 181 2.85 -22.03 3.66
CA PRO A 181 2.29 -23.16 2.94
C PRO A 181 2.39 -24.45 3.78
N ARG A 182 1.40 -25.33 3.63
CA ARG A 182 1.45 -26.70 4.16
C ARG A 182 2.60 -27.47 3.49
N LYS A 183 3.27 -28.31 4.27
CA LYS A 183 4.29 -29.26 3.78
C LYS A 183 3.64 -30.54 3.28
#